data_AF-A0A931T3Z2-F1
#
_entry.id   AF-A0A931T3Z2-F1
#
_cell.length_a   1.000
_cell.length_b   1.000
_cell.length_c   1.000
_cell.angle_alpha   90.00
_cell.angle_beta   90.00
_cell.angle_gamma   90.00
#
_symmetry.space_group_name_H-M   'P 1'
#
loop_
_entity.id
_entity.type
_entity.pdbx_description
1 polymer ?
#
loop_
_entity_poly.entity_id
_entity_poly.type
_entity_poly.pdbx_seq_one_letter_code
_entity_poly.pdbx_strand_id
1 'polypeptide(L)' 'MGSEPEFLICLNCETPTYSFEWEEGKITSALCTACGNDDPSEFMTESELDEQRS' A
#
# COMPACT_ATOMS: atom_id res chain seq x y z
N MET A 1 -4.49 -18.41 3.20
CA MET A 1 -4.32 -17.09 3.83
C MET A 1 -3.24 -16.36 3.05
N GLY A 2 -3.56 -15.27 2.36
CA GLY A 2 -2.52 -14.37 1.88
C GLY A 2 -1.85 -13.75 3.11
N SER A 3 -0.52 -13.80 3.17
CA SER A 3 0.23 -13.08 4.20
C SER A 3 0.00 -11.59 4.02
N GLU A 4 -0.28 -10.89 5.11
CA GLU A 4 -0.27 -9.43 5.14
C GLU A 4 1.09 -8.90 4.64
N PRO A 5 1.11 -7.86 3.80
CA PRO A 5 2.37 -7.28 3.32
C PRO A 5 3.15 -6.61 4.46
N GLU A 6 4.47 -6.51 4.33
CA GLU A 6 5.29 -5.79 5.34
C GLU A 6 5.15 -4.27 5.22
N PHE A 7 4.88 -3.78 4.02
CA PHE A 7 4.64 -2.37 3.70
C PHE A 7 3.82 -2.26 2.42
N LEU A 8 3.20 -1.11 2.22
CA LEU A 8 2.58 -0.70 0.97
C LEU A 8 3.43 0.39 0.31
N ILE A 9 3.41 0.48 -1.01
CA ILE A 9 3.94 1.60 -1.78
C ILE A 9 2.83 2.62 -1.97
N CYS A 10 3.05 3.86 -1.54
CA CYS A 10 2.17 4.98 -1.86
C CYS A 10 2.35 5.37 -3.33
N LEU A 11 1.30 5.30 -4.15
CA LEU A 11 1.36 5.63 -5.56
C LEU A 11 1.53 7.13 -5.82
N ASN A 12 1.10 7.97 -4.88
CA ASN A 12 1.22 9.42 -5.00
C ASN A 12 2.69 9.92 -4.90
N CYS A 13 3.55 9.25 -4.12
CA CYS A 13 4.93 9.69 -3.90
C CYS A 13 5.98 8.57 -3.92
N GLU A 14 5.60 7.37 -4.39
CA GLU A 14 6.43 6.17 -4.52
C GLU A 14 7.20 5.80 -3.24
N THR A 15 6.65 6.14 -2.07
CA THR A 15 7.30 5.95 -0.78
C THR A 15 6.71 4.76 -0.02
N PRO A 16 7.53 3.90 0.62
CA PRO A 16 7.05 2.82 1.48
C PRO A 16 6.25 3.36 2.67
N THR A 17 5.10 2.74 2.95
CA THR A 17 4.15 3.12 3.98
C THR A 17 3.88 1.93 4.89
N TYR A 18 4.11 2.14 6.19
CA TYR A 18 3.95 1.13 7.26
C TYR A 18 2.72 1.40 8.14
N SER A 19 2.02 2.52 7.92
CA SER A 19 0.82 2.89 8.66
C SER A 19 -0.41 2.52 7.84
N PHE A 20 -0.85 1.27 7.93
CA PHE A 20 -2.02 0.76 7.19
C PHE A 20 -2.72 -0.35 7.98
N GLU A 21 -3.95 -0.65 7.56
CA GLU A 21 -4.72 -1.81 8.01
C GLU A 21 -5.02 -2.72 6.81
N TRP A 22 -4.90 -4.03 7.04
CA TRP A 22 -5.09 -5.06 6.04
C TRP A 22 -6.06 -6.13 6.55
N GLU A 23 -7.15 -6.34 5.83
CA GLU A 23 -8.14 -7.35 6.18
C GLU A 23 -8.54 -8.15 4.93
N GLU A 24 -8.67 -9.46 5.05
CA GLU A 24 -9.15 -10.33 3.97
C GLU A 24 -8.40 -10.20 2.63
N GLY A 25 -7.12 -9.78 2.64
CA GLY A 25 -6.34 -9.62 1.42
C GLY A 25 -6.51 -8.29 0.70
N LYS A 26 -7.04 -7.26 1.37
CA LYS A 26 -7.21 -5.91 0.85
C LYS A 26 -6.83 -4.86 1.89
N ILE A 27 -6.49 -3.68 1.40
CA ILE A 27 -6.20 -2.51 2.22
C ILE A 27 -7.53 -1.91 2.69
N THR A 28 -7.73 -1.79 4.00
CA THR A 28 -8.93 -1.16 4.58
C THR A 28 -8.67 0.29 4.97
N SER A 29 -7.45 0.62 5.39
CA SER A 29 -6.99 1.99 5.63
C SER A 29 -5.48 2.10 5.39
N ALA A 30 -4.98 3.27 5.01
CA ALA A 30 -3.56 3.55 4.86
C ALA A 30 -3.29 5.05 5.03
N LEU A 31 -2.14 5.41 5.59
CA LEU A 31 -1.69 6.80 5.72
C LEU A 31 -0.21 6.92 5.37
N CYS A 32 0.09 7.63 4.30
CA CYS A 32 1.44 7.99 3.93
C CYS A 32 1.93 9.12 4.82
N THR A 33 2.89 8.86 5.70
CA THR A 33 3.49 9.88 6.56
C THR A 33 4.43 10.84 5.81
N ALA A 34 4.78 10.54 4.55
CA ALA A 34 5.66 11.37 3.73
C ALA A 34 4.90 12.47 2.95
N CYS A 35 3.81 12.13 2.27
CA CYS A 35 3.02 13.08 1.47
C CYS A 35 1.66 13.44 2.08
N GLY A 36 1.23 12.72 3.13
CA GLY A 36 -0.07 12.92 3.78
C GLY A 36 -1.24 12.25 3.06
N ASN A 37 -1.01 11.46 2.02
CA ASN A 37 -2.06 10.71 1.35
C ASN A 37 -2.70 9.69 2.30
N ASP A 38 -4.02 9.63 2.32
CA ASP A 38 -4.81 8.73 3.17
C ASP A 38 -5.86 7.92 2.39
N ASP A 39 -5.88 8.03 1.06
CA ASP A 39 -6.75 7.23 0.20
C ASP A 39 -6.17 5.82 0.02
N PRO A 40 -6.81 4.74 0.54
CA PRO A 40 -6.30 3.37 0.43
C PRO A 40 -6.14 2.86 -1.00
N SER A 41 -6.87 3.43 -1.97
CA SER A 41 -6.77 3.06 -3.38
C SER A 41 -5.49 3.56 -4.06
N GLU A 42 -4.83 4.53 -3.44
CA GLU A 42 -3.55 5.11 -3.85
C GLU A 42 -2.35 4.40 -3.17
N PHE A 43 -2.56 3.16 -2.74
CA PHE A 43 -1.52 2.29 -2.18
C PHE A 43 -1.59 0.91 -2.81
N MET A 44 -0.42 0.30 -2.98
CA MET A 44 -0.29 -1.06 -3.54
C MET A 44 0.80 -1.83 -2.82
N THR A 45 0.73 -3.15 -2.84
CA THR A 45 1.89 -3.96 -2.45
C THR A 45 3.00 -3.83 -3.50
N GLU A 46 4.25 -4.10 -3.10
CA GLU A 46 5.38 -4.14 -4.04
C GLU A 46 5.15 -5.14 -5.18
N SER A 47 4.59 -6.32 -4.87
CA SER A 47 4.27 -7.34 -5.87
C SER A 47 3.24 -6.87 -6.89
N GLU A 48 2.15 -6.24 -6.47
CA GLU A 48 1.14 -5.72 -7.40
C GLU A 48 1.69 -4.58 -8.26
N LEU A 49 2.57 -3.74 -7.71
CA LEU A 49 3.21 -2.66 -8.47
C LEU A 49 4.17 -3.21 -9.54
N ASP A 50 4.96 -4.23 -9.21
CA ASP A 50 5.85 -4.90 -10.17
C ASP A 50 5.08 -5.62 -11.28
N GLU A 51 3.93 -6.23 -10.95
CA GLU A 51 3.01 -6.83 -11.93
C GLU A 51 2.45 -5.79 -12.91
N GLN A 52 2.10 -4.58 -12.45
CA GLN A 52 1.64 -3.51 -13.35
C GLN A 52 2.74 -2.93 -14.24
N ARG A 53 4.00 -3.03 -13.81
CA ARG A 53 5.17 -2.49 -14.52
C ARG A 53 5.76 -3.47 -15.55
N SER A 54 5.23 -4.69 -15.63
CA SER A 54 5.68 -5.78 -16.50
C SER A 54 4.79 -5.94 -17.73
#